data_AF-A0A0W7THW7-F1
#
_entry.id   AF-A0A0W7THW7-F1
#
_cell.length_a   1.000
_cell.length_b   1.000
_cell.length_c   1.000
_cell.angle_alpha   90.00
_cell.angle_beta   90.00
_cell.angle_gamma   90.00
#
_symmetry.space_group_name_H-M   'P 1'
#
loop_
_entity.id
_entity.type
_entity.pdbx_description
1 polymer ?
#
loop_
_entity_poly.entity_id
_entity_poly.type
_entity_poly.pdbx_seq_one_letter_code
_entity_poly.pdbx_strand_id
1 'polypeptide(L)' 'MSDIDADTRSQEIQDDLESKIRNLGKGKYGRILQMAHTPDRDEYLKTSKISAIGIIVLGALGFFIMWLMTYLPDYF' A
#
# COMPACT_ATOMS: atom_id res chain seq x y z
N MET A 1 10.71 42.58 23.99
CA MET A 1 11.79 42.34 23.00
C MET A 1 11.91 40.85 22.64
N SER A 2 11.29 39.93 23.39
CA SER A 2 11.30 38.47 23.15
C SER A 2 10.26 37.99 22.13
N ASP A 3 9.13 38.70 21.97
CA ASP A 3 8.04 38.24 21.10
C ASP A 3 8.31 38.44 19.60
N ILE A 4 9.14 39.43 19.25
CA ILE A 4 9.48 39.76 17.84
C ILE A 4 10.45 38.71 17.25
N ASP A 5 11.31 38.11 18.08
CA ASP A 5 12.28 37.08 17.64
C ASP A 5 11.58 35.74 17.35
N ALA A 6 10.61 35.37 18.18
CA ALA A 6 9.81 34.15 18.00
C ALA A 6 8.93 34.21 16.74
N ASP A 7 8.34 35.38 16.45
CA ASP A 7 7.52 35.59 15.27
C ASP A 7 8.36 35.48 13.98
N THR A 8 9.52 36.14 13.94
CA THR A 8 10.42 36.13 12.78
C THR A 8 10.94 34.71 12.48
N ARG A 9 11.33 33.96 13.52
CA ARG A 9 11.74 32.54 13.38
C ARG A 9 10.62 31.65 12.88
N SER A 10 9.38 31.92 13.27
CA SER A 10 8.21 31.16 12.83
C SER A 10 7.83 31.44 11.38
N GLN A 11 8.11 32.65 10.87
CA GLN A 11 7.92 33.00 9.45
C GLN A 11 8.98 32.33 8.56
N GLU A 12 10.27 32.38 8.93
CA GLU A 12 11.33 31.70 8.17
C GLU A 12 11.10 30.17 8.05
N ILE A 13 10.62 29.52 9.13
CA ILE A 13 10.35 28.08 9.12
C ILE A 13 9.11 27.73 8.29
N GLN A 14 8.10 28.61 8.25
CA GLN A 14 6.91 28.41 7.39
C GLN A 14 7.28 28.52 5.91
N ASP A 15 8.10 29.50 5.54
CA ASP A 15 8.48 29.74 4.15
C ASP A 15 9.32 28.58 3.57
N ASP A 16 10.28 28.06 4.34
CA ASP A 16 11.13 26.94 3.90
C ASP A 16 10.32 25.64 3.77
N LEU A 17 9.40 25.38 4.70
CA LEU A 17 8.51 24.22 4.67
C LEU A 17 7.52 24.29 3.49
N GLU A 18 6.91 25.46 3.25
CA GLU A 18 5.97 25.67 2.15
C GLU A 18 6.67 25.52 0.80
N SER A 19 7.90 26.02 0.66
CA SER A 19 8.69 25.88 -0.58
C SER A 19 9.01 24.40 -0.92
N LYS A 20 9.28 23.58 0.10
CA LYS A 20 9.58 22.15 -0.06
C LYS A 20 8.34 21.33 -0.39
N ILE A 21 7.22 21.59 0.29
CA ILE A 21 5.93 20.92 0.04
C ILE A 21 5.42 21.21 -1.37
N ARG A 22 5.57 22.45 -1.85
CA ARG A 22 5.12 22.86 -3.21
C ARG A 22 5.81 22.08 -4.32
N ASN A 23 7.07 21.68 -4.11
CA ASN A 23 7.87 20.93 -5.09
C ASN A 23 7.73 19.40 -4.94
N LEU A 24 7.32 18.90 -3.77
CA LEU A 24 7.22 17.47 -3.49
C LEU A 24 6.09 16.79 -4.29
N GLY A 25 4.97 17.49 -4.53
CA GLY A 25 3.78 16.94 -5.17
C GLY A 25 3.77 16.94 -6.71
N LYS A 26 4.62 17.75 -7.36
CA LYS A 26 4.63 17.91 -8.83
C LYS A 26 5.93 17.44 -9.50
N GLY A 27 6.71 16.60 -8.83
CA GLY A 27 7.87 15.94 -9.42
C GLY A 27 7.49 14.96 -10.55
N LYS A 28 8.51 14.46 -11.27
CA LYS A 28 8.38 13.48 -12.38
C LYS A 28 7.41 12.32 -12.08
N TYR A 29 7.44 11.81 -10.85
CA TYR A 29 6.59 10.69 -10.39
C TYR A 29 5.12 11.05 -10.17
N GLY A 30 4.81 12.30 -9.79
CA GLY A 30 3.43 12.76 -9.64
C GLY A 30 2.68 12.76 -10.98
N ARG A 31 3.37 13.11 -12.08
CA ARG A 31 2.81 13.01 -13.44
C ARG A 31 2.60 11.56 -13.90
N ILE A 32 3.46 10.63 -13.47
CA ILE A 32 3.37 9.22 -13.82
C ILE A 32 2.19 8.56 -13.08
N LEU A 33 2.03 8.85 -11.79
CA LEU A 33 0.87 8.37 -11.01
C LEU A 33 -0.45 8.95 -11.54
N GLN A 34 -0.45 10.21 -11.98
CA GLN A 34 -1.63 10.83 -12.63
C GLN A 34 -1.93 10.23 -14.03
N MET A 35 -0.94 9.66 -14.71
CA MET A 35 -1.12 8.95 -15.99
C MET A 35 -1.44 7.46 -15.81
N ALA A 36 -1.30 6.91 -14.61
CA ALA A 36 -1.67 5.53 -14.33
C ALA A 36 -3.20 5.38 -14.36
N HIS A 37 -3.69 4.33 -15.00
CA HIS A 37 -5.12 4.02 -15.01
C HIS A 37 -5.54 3.58 -13.60
N THR A 38 -6.41 4.36 -12.97
CA THR A 38 -7.05 3.93 -11.72
C THR A 38 -8.02 2.80 -12.09
N PRO A 39 -7.84 1.58 -11.55
CA PRO A 39 -8.67 0.45 -11.95
C PRO A 39 -10.12 0.69 -11.54
N ASP A 40 -11.05 0.28 -12.40
CA ASP A 40 -12.47 0.30 -12.05
C ASP A 40 -12.76 -0.73 -10.94
N ARG A 41 -13.82 -0.48 -10.16
CA ARG A 41 -14.23 -1.37 -9.06
C ARG A 41 -14.52 -2.79 -9.56
N ASP A 42 -15.13 -2.94 -10.73
CA ASP A 42 -15.44 -4.24 -11.31
C ASP A 42 -14.17 -4.99 -11.75
N GLU A 43 -13.19 -4.29 -12.32
CA GLU A 43 -11.91 -4.88 -12.74
C GLU A 43 -11.08 -5.36 -11.54
N TYR A 44 -11.05 -4.53 -10.49
CA TYR A 44 -10.41 -4.87 -9.23
C TYR A 44 -11.05 -6.11 -8.60
N LEU A 45 -12.38 -6.16 -8.54
CA LEU A 45 -13.11 -7.29 -7.96
C LEU A 45 -12.91 -8.58 -8.76
N LYS A 46 -12.90 -8.53 -10.09
CA LYS A 46 -12.62 -9.70 -10.93
C LYS A 46 -11.22 -10.27 -10.67
N THR A 47 -10.21 -9.40 -10.64
CA THR A 47 -8.81 -9.78 -10.38
C THR A 47 -8.61 -10.30 -8.95
N SER A 48 -9.22 -9.62 -7.97
CA SER A 48 -9.16 -10.04 -6.57
C SER A 48 -9.84 -11.40 -6.36
N LYS A 49 -10.98 -11.64 -7.00
CA LYS A 49 -11.73 -12.90 -6.90
C LYS A 49 -10.93 -14.08 -7.46
N ILE A 50 -10.29 -13.95 -8.63
CA ILE A 50 -9.48 -15.04 -9.20
C ILE A 50 -8.26 -15.33 -8.31
N SER A 51 -7.60 -14.30 -7.77
CA SER A 51 -6.49 -14.45 -6.83
C SER A 51 -6.92 -15.15 -5.54
N ALA A 52 -8.05 -14.72 -4.96
CA ALA A 52 -8.61 -15.32 -3.75
C ALA A 52 -8.93 -16.82 -3.96
N ILE A 53 -9.51 -17.19 -5.09
CA ILE A 53 -9.78 -18.60 -5.43
C ILE A 53 -8.46 -19.38 -5.56
N GLY A 54 -7.44 -18.81 -6.19
CA GLY A 54 -6.12 -19.45 -6.31
C GLY A 54 -5.48 -19.74 -4.95
N ILE A 55 -5.52 -18.78 -4.04
CA ILE A 55 -4.98 -18.94 -2.67
C ILE A 55 -5.74 -20.03 -1.91
N ILE A 56 -7.07 -20.07 -2.04
CA ILE A 56 -7.90 -21.10 -1.39
C ILE A 56 -7.56 -22.49 -1.93
N VAL A 57 -7.45 -22.64 -3.25
CA VAL A 57 -7.14 -23.94 -3.89
C VAL A 57 -5.76 -24.43 -3.47
N LEU A 58 -4.74 -23.57 -3.53
CA LEU A 58 -3.37 -23.93 -3.12
C LEU A 58 -3.29 -24.26 -1.63
N GLY A 59 -3.97 -23.47 -0.79
CA GLY A 59 -4.05 -23.71 0.65
C GLY A 59 -4.76 -25.03 0.98
N ALA A 60 -5.88 -25.31 0.31
CA ALA A 60 -6.62 -26.57 0.48
C ALA A 60 -5.81 -27.79 0.01
N LEU A 61 -5.09 -27.68 -1.10
CA LEU A 61 -4.22 -28.75 -1.59
C LEU A 61 -3.09 -29.05 -0.58
N GLY A 62 -2.40 -28.02 -0.11
CA GLY A 62 -1.35 -28.17 0.91
C GLY A 62 -1.90 -28.70 2.23
N PHE A 63 -3.07 -28.21 2.66
CA PHE A 63 -3.76 -28.71 3.84
C PHE A 63 -4.16 -30.18 3.70
N PHE A 64 -4.64 -30.60 2.52
CA PHE A 64 -5.02 -31.98 2.25
C PHE A 64 -3.82 -32.93 2.33
N ILE A 65 -2.67 -32.52 1.76
CA ILE A 65 -1.42 -33.30 1.86
C ILE A 65 -0.97 -33.42 3.32
N MET A 66 -1.02 -32.33 4.09
CA MET A 66 -0.69 -32.36 5.52
C MET A 66 -1.65 -33.27 6.29
N TRP A 67 -2.96 -33.12 6.09
CA TRP A 67 -3.98 -33.95 6.73
C TRP A 67 -3.70 -35.43 6.43
N LEU A 68 -3.52 -35.78 5.15
CA LEU A 68 -3.26 -37.15 4.77
C LEU A 68 -2.01 -37.69 5.47
N MET A 69 -0.89 -36.94 5.45
CA MET A 69 0.36 -37.35 6.09
C MET A 69 0.25 -37.47 7.62
N THR A 70 -0.54 -36.63 8.29
CA THR A 70 -0.68 -36.67 9.74
C THR A 70 -1.56 -37.82 10.20
N TYR A 71 -2.65 -38.13 9.49
CA TYR A 71 -3.63 -39.12 9.94
C TYR A 71 -3.45 -40.52 9.34
N LEU A 72 -2.72 -40.69 8.21
CA LEU A 72 -2.34 -42.02 7.71
C LEU A 72 -1.53 -42.86 8.71
N PRO A 73 -0.49 -42.32 9.40
CA PRO A 73 0.34 -43.11 10.32
C PRO A 73 -0.36 -43.42 11.65
N ASP A 74 -1.46 -42.76 11.99
CA ASP A 74 -2.28 -43.13 13.16
C ASP A 74 -3.19 -44.34 12.87
N TYR A 75 -3.44 -44.66 11.59
CA TYR A 75 -4.34 -45.75 11.19
C TYR A 75 -3.60 -47.05 10.79
N PHE A 76 -2.27 -46.99 10.61
CA PHE A 76 -1.39 -48.12 10.27
C PHE A 76 -0.31 -48.30 11.32
#